data_AF-A0AAV4MCG3-F1
#
_entry.id   AF-A0AAV4MCG3-F1
#
_cell.length_a   1.000
_cell.length_b   1.000
_cell.length_c   1.000
_cell.angle_alpha   90.00
_cell.angle_beta   90.00
_cell.angle_gamma   90.00
#
_symmetry.space_group_name_H-M   'P 1'
#
loop_
_entity.id
_entity.type
_entity.pdbx_description
1 polymer ?
#
loop_
_entity_poly.entity_id
_entity_poly.type
_entity_poly.pdbx_seq_one_letter_code
_entity_poly.pdbx_strand_id
1 'polypeptide(L)'
;MTAPNLEYIHVNDNIDLSLLKNCSKLKNINIHARSEDIDFDELIDILASLKNIETLEICIHNRATYREIEFFATILKLCPNLISIGNLDSLMVIEYCKNL
;
A
#
# COMPACT_ATOMS: atom_id res chain seq x y z
N MET A 1 -4.37 6.24 17.41
CA MET A 1 -3.36 5.39 18.06
C MET A 1 -2.05 6.18 18.19
N THR A 2 -1.35 6.14 19.32
CA THR A 2 -0.02 6.79 19.47
C THR A 2 1.05 5.73 19.63
N ALA A 3 1.55 5.21 18.50
CA ALA A 3 2.65 4.25 18.47
C ALA A 3 3.89 4.91 17.82
N PRO A 4 4.57 5.86 18.50
CA PRO A 4 5.60 6.71 17.89
C PRO A 4 6.87 5.96 17.46
N ASN A 5 7.03 4.71 17.90
CA ASN A 5 8.14 3.82 17.53
C ASN A 5 7.72 2.72 16.54
N LEU A 6 6.50 2.77 16.01
CA LEU A 6 6.04 1.77 15.03
C LEU A 6 6.84 1.92 13.73
N GLU A 7 7.55 0.85 13.33
CA GLU A 7 8.34 0.81 12.09
C GLU A 7 7.72 -0.11 11.02
N TYR A 8 6.84 -1.01 11.44
CA TYR A 8 6.21 -2.01 10.60
C TYR A 8 4.73 -2.14 10.97
N ILE A 9 3.86 -2.23 9.98
CA ILE A 9 2.47 -2.59 10.17
C ILE A 9 2.03 -3.58 9.09
N HIS A 10 1.28 -4.59 9.54
CA HIS A 10 0.60 -5.56 8.69
C HIS A 10 -0.87 -5.56 9.07
N VAL A 11 -1.72 -5.27 8.10
CA VAL A 11 -3.15 -5.11 8.32
C VAL A 11 -3.93 -5.93 7.30
N ASN A 12 -5.07 -6.43 7.75
CA ASN A 12 -6.14 -6.93 6.91
C ASN A 12 -7.29 -5.90 6.93
N ASP A 13 -8.28 -6.08 6.06
CA ASP A 13 -9.52 -5.31 5.90
C ASP A 13 -9.94 -4.45 7.12
N ASN A 14 -10.46 -3.23 6.85
CA ASN A 14 -11.07 -2.29 7.82
C ASN A 14 -10.14 -1.57 8.82
N ILE A 15 -8.88 -1.28 8.46
CA ILE A 15 -8.08 -0.34 9.25
C ILE A 15 -8.23 1.09 8.73
N ASP A 16 -8.60 1.99 9.64
CA ASP A 16 -8.48 3.43 9.46
C ASP A 16 -6.98 3.80 9.41
N LEU A 17 -6.46 3.92 8.19
CA LEU A 17 -5.06 4.21 7.95
C LEU A 17 -4.70 5.66 8.33
N SER A 18 -5.67 6.55 8.54
CA SER A 18 -5.42 7.90 9.04
C SER A 18 -4.71 7.90 10.41
N LEU A 19 -4.89 6.82 11.19
CA LEU A 19 -4.19 6.57 12.45
C LEU A 19 -2.67 6.45 12.28
N LEU A 20 -2.19 6.16 11.06
CA LEU A 20 -0.77 6.02 10.75
C LEU A 20 -0.07 7.35 10.49
N LYS A 21 -0.79 8.45 10.21
CA LYS A 21 -0.19 9.76 9.85
C LYS A 21 0.84 10.28 10.87
N ASN A 22 0.71 9.87 12.14
CA ASN A 22 1.61 10.26 13.23
C ASN A 22 2.75 9.26 13.51
N CYS A 23 2.84 8.16 12.77
CA CYS A 23 3.88 7.14 12.92
C CYS A 23 5.11 7.52 12.09
N SER A 24 5.83 8.56 12.49
CA SER A 24 6.95 9.10 11.71
C SER A 24 8.12 8.14 11.50
N LYS A 25 8.22 7.07 12.30
CA LYS A 25 9.21 6.00 12.13
C LYS A 25 8.74 4.84 11.25
N LEU A 26 7.50 4.88 10.75
CA LEU A 26 6.96 3.81 9.93
C LEU A 26 7.75 3.72 8.62
N LYS A 27 8.21 2.51 8.30
CA LYS A 27 9.00 2.19 7.11
C LYS A 27 8.31 1.16 6.22
N ASN A 28 7.52 0.28 6.81
CA ASN A 28 6.96 -0.88 6.13
C ASN A 28 5.45 -0.93 6.35
N ILE A 29 4.70 -0.99 5.25
CA ILE A 29 3.25 -1.11 5.25
C ILE A 29 2.89 -2.31 4.38
N ASN A 30 2.22 -3.30 4.98
CA ASN A 30 1.62 -4.41 4.26
C ASN A 30 0.10 -4.41 4.52
N ILE A 31 -0.69 -4.31 3.44
CA ILE A 31 -2.14 -4.24 3.46
C ILE A 31 -2.69 -5.41 2.67
N HIS A 32 -3.59 -6.17 3.30
CA HIS A 32 -4.46 -7.12 2.64
C HIS A 32 -5.86 -6.52 2.58
N ALA A 33 -6.40 -6.36 1.37
CA ALA A 33 -7.69 -5.71 1.18
C ALA A 33 -8.39 -6.18 -0.10
N ARG A 34 -9.70 -5.92 -0.23
CA ARG A 34 -10.38 -5.92 -1.53
C ARG A 34 -10.26 -4.55 -2.18
N SER A 35 -10.28 -4.48 -3.50
CA SER A 35 -10.14 -3.20 -4.22
C SER A 35 -11.19 -2.17 -3.80
N GLU A 36 -12.43 -2.61 -3.52
CA GLU A 36 -13.55 -1.76 -3.07
C GLU A 36 -13.40 -1.22 -1.65
N ASP A 37 -12.52 -1.82 -0.84
CA ASP A 37 -12.28 -1.43 0.54
C ASP A 37 -11.10 -0.45 0.66
N ILE A 38 -10.38 -0.18 -0.44
CA ILE A 38 -9.25 0.75 -0.47
C ILE A 38 -9.71 2.10 -1.03
N ASP A 39 -9.70 3.11 -0.17
CA ASP A 39 -9.66 4.50 -0.62
C ASP A 39 -8.22 4.87 -1.02
N PHE A 40 -7.93 4.77 -2.31
CA PHE A 40 -6.61 5.08 -2.86
C PHE A 40 -6.22 6.55 -2.68
N ASP A 41 -7.18 7.47 -2.67
CA ASP A 41 -6.92 8.90 -2.51
C ASP A 41 -6.52 9.17 -1.05
N GLU A 42 -7.21 8.56 -0.08
CA GLU A 42 -6.81 8.63 1.33
C GLU A 42 -5.43 8.00 1.57
N LEU A 43 -5.17 6.85 0.96
CA LEU A 43 -3.88 6.17 1.07
C LEU A 43 -2.73 7.02 0.51
N ILE A 44 -2.95 7.71 -0.62
CA ILE A 44 -2.01 8.68 -1.18
C ILE A 44 -1.69 9.79 -0.17
N ASP A 45 -2.72 10.37 0.46
CA ASP A 45 -2.55 11.44 1.45
C ASP A 45 -1.75 10.99 2.68
N ILE A 46 -1.97 9.76 3.12
CA ILE A 46 -1.23 9.17 4.25
C ILE A 46 0.22 8.91 3.86
N LEU A 47 0.47 8.28 2.71
CA LEU A 47 1.83 8.02 2.23
C LEU A 47 2.59 9.32 1.95
N ALA A 48 1.91 10.38 1.53
CA ALA A 48 2.50 11.70 1.39
C ALA A 48 2.99 12.28 2.73
N SER A 49 2.38 11.95 3.86
CA SER A 49 2.86 12.38 5.19
C SER A 49 3.97 11.49 5.76
N LEU A 50 4.09 10.25 5.28
CA LEU A 50 5.05 9.25 5.76
C LEU A 50 6.30 9.20 4.87
N LYS A 51 7.26 10.09 5.14
CA LYS A 51 8.47 10.25 4.29
C LYS A 51 9.52 9.13 4.42
N ASN A 52 9.39 8.25 5.41
CA ASN A 52 10.35 7.19 5.70
C ASN A 52 9.93 5.82 5.17
N ILE A 53 8.87 5.76 4.37
CA ILE A 53 8.40 4.49 3.79
C ILE A 53 9.44 3.94 2.82
N GLU A 54 9.87 2.72 3.09
CA GLU A 54 10.84 1.93 2.33
C GLU A 54 10.13 0.79 1.59
N THR A 55 9.09 0.21 2.19
CA THR A 55 8.32 -0.89 1.58
C THR A 55 6.82 -0.64 1.67
N LEU A 56 6.14 -0.87 0.54
CA LEU A 56 4.67 -0.87 0.44
C LEU A 56 4.21 -2.12 -0.31
N GLU A 57 3.43 -2.94 0.38
CA GLU A 57 2.80 -4.12 -0.20
C GLU A 57 1.29 -4.00 -0.05
N ILE A 58 0.58 -4.09 -1.18
CA ILE A 58 -0.89 -4.13 -1.21
C ILE A 58 -1.28 -5.43 -1.90
N CYS A 59 -1.85 -6.35 -1.14
CA CYS A 59 -2.37 -7.62 -1.60
C CYS A 59 -3.87 -7.45 -1.83
N ILE A 60 -4.27 -7.36 -3.10
CA ILE A 60 -5.66 -7.17 -3.49
C ILE A 60 -6.29 -8.54 -3.77
N HIS A 61 -7.33 -8.88 -3.02
CA HIS A 61 -7.96 -10.21 -3.07
C HIS A 61 -8.92 -10.43 -4.25
N ASN A 62 -9.11 -9.44 -5.11
CA ASN A 62 -9.99 -9.50 -6.27
C ASN A 62 -9.40 -8.81 -7.50
N ARG A 63 -10.12 -8.86 -8.64
CA ARG A 63 -9.62 -8.36 -9.92
C ARG A 63 -9.17 -6.91 -9.81
N ALA A 64 -7.91 -6.70 -10.18
CA ALA A 64 -7.29 -5.40 -10.30
C ALA A 64 -8.09 -4.44 -11.22
N THR A 65 -8.15 -3.17 -10.84
CA THR A 65 -8.74 -2.10 -11.68
C THR A 65 -7.66 -1.20 -12.30
N TYR A 66 -7.98 -0.51 -13.40
CA TYR A 66 -7.07 0.48 -14.02
C TYR A 66 -6.58 1.57 -13.04
N ARG A 67 -7.35 1.85 -11.99
CA ARG A 67 -7.05 2.86 -10.96
C ARG A 67 -5.78 2.54 -10.17
N GLU A 68 -5.41 1.27 -10.08
CA GLU A 68 -4.21 0.82 -9.36
C GLU A 68 -2.91 1.26 -10.04
N ILE A 69 -2.87 1.27 -11.38
CA ILE A 69 -1.66 1.66 -12.12
C ILE A 69 -1.32 3.13 -11.87
N GLU A 70 -2.32 4.01 -11.94
CA GLU A 70 -2.16 5.45 -11.68
C GLU A 70 -1.78 5.71 -10.22
N PHE A 71 -2.35 4.93 -9.29
CA PHE A 71 -1.97 4.96 -7.89
C PHE A 71 -0.48 4.67 -7.69
N PHE A 72 0.05 3.57 -8.24
CA PHE A 72 1.47 3.23 -8.08
C PHE A 72 2.40 4.27 -8.72
N ALA A 73 2.04 4.82 -9.88
CA ALA A 73 2.80 5.91 -10.49
C ALA A 73 2.84 7.16 -9.59
N THR A 74 1.78 7.41 -8.81
CA THR A 74 1.70 8.50 -7.84
C THR A 74 2.55 8.21 -6.61
N ILE A 75 2.52 6.99 -6.06
CA ILE A 75 3.33 6.59 -4.91
C ILE A 75 4.83 6.72 -5.19
N LEU A 76 5.30 6.31 -6.36
CA LEU A 76 6.71 6.44 -6.75
C LEU A 76 7.20 7.90 -6.74
N LYS A 77 6.32 8.88 -6.90
CA LYS A 77 6.66 10.31 -6.79
C LYS A 77 6.64 10.83 -5.35
N LEU A 78 5.79 10.26 -4.50
CA LEU A 78 5.54 10.74 -3.13
C LEU A 78 6.48 10.13 -2.09
N CYS A 79 6.97 8.91 -2.34
CA CYS A 79 7.80 8.12 -1.44
C CYS A 79 9.22 7.97 -2.01
N PRO A 80 10.11 8.97 -1.86
CA PRO A 80 11.44 8.96 -2.47
C PRO A 80 12.39 7.90 -1.90
N ASN A 81 12.08 7.36 -0.72
CA ASN A 81 12.87 6.32 -0.06
C ASN A 81 12.35 4.91 -0.34
N LEU A 82 11.32 4.76 -1.20
CA LEU A 82 10.72 3.48 -1.51
C LEU A 82 11.71 2.60 -2.29
N ILE A 83 12.01 1.43 -1.74
CA ILE A 83 12.92 0.43 -2.34
C ILE A 83 12.20 -0.84 -2.77
N SER A 84 10.97 -1.06 -2.29
CA SER A 84 10.14 -2.20 -2.67
C SER A 84 8.67 -1.79 -2.79
N ILE A 85 8.02 -2.23 -3.87
CA ILE A 85 6.60 -2.04 -4.10
C ILE A 85 5.98 -3.33 -4.63
N GLY A 86 4.90 -3.78 -4.01
CA GLY A 86 4.19 -4.99 -4.41
C GLY A 86 2.71 -4.72 -4.62
N ASN A 87 2.20 -5.05 -5.81
CA ASN A 87 0.79 -5.34 -6.04
C ASN A 87 0.68 -6.83 -6.37
N LEU A 88 0.14 -7.61 -5.43
CA LEU A 88 -0.07 -9.04 -5.63
C LEU A 88 -1.56 -9.31 -5.68
N ASP A 89 -2.12 -9.34 -6.88
CA ASP A 89 -3.17 -10.32 -7.14
C ASP A 89 -2.47 -11.62 -7.52
N SER A 90 -2.53 -12.59 -6.61
CA SER A 90 -1.97 -13.93 -6.81
C SER A 90 -2.56 -14.60 -8.05
N LEU A 91 -3.82 -14.31 -8.40
CA LEU A 91 -4.48 -14.81 -9.61
C LEU A 91 -3.97 -14.13 -10.88
N MET A 92 -3.72 -12.83 -10.87
CA MET A 92 -3.16 -12.12 -12.04
C MET A 92 -1.74 -12.56 -12.36
N VAL A 93 -0.88 -12.78 -11.37
CA VAL A 93 0.47 -13.33 -11.62
C VAL A 93 0.36 -14.72 -12.24
N ILE A 94 -0.55 -15.57 -11.73
CA ILE A 94 -0.80 -16.90 -12.30
C ILE A 94 -1.40 -16.81 -13.71
N GLU A 95 -2.36 -15.91 -13.98
CA GLU A 95 -2.93 -15.69 -15.31
C GLU A 95 -1.90 -15.12 -16.30
N TYR A 96 -1.05 -14.20 -15.88
CA TYR A 96 0.04 -13.68 -16.69
C TYR A 96 1.08 -14.76 -17.01
N CYS A 97 1.49 -15.55 -16.01
CA CYS A 97 2.40 -16.69 -16.19
C CYS A 97 1.82 -17.82 -17.05
N LYS A 98 0.48 -17.97 -17.11
CA LYS A 98 -0.18 -18.92 -18.02
C LYS A 98 -0.15 -18.48 -19.49
N ASN A 99 0.15 -17.20 -19.76
CA ASN A 99 0.20 -16.62 -21.11
C ASN A 99 1.65 -16.33 -21.58
N LEU A 100 2.67 -16.78 -20.83
CA LEU A 100 4.09 -16.83 -21.23
C LEU A 100 4.46 -18.22 -21.74
#